data_AF-A0A851SRT5-F1
#
_entry.id   AF-A0A851SRT5-F1
#
_cell.length_a   1.000
_cell.length_b   1.000
_cell.length_c   1.000
_cell.angle_alpha   90.00
_cell.angle_beta   90.00
_cell.angle_gamma   90.00
#
_symmetry.space_group_name_H-M   'P 1'
#
loop_
_entity.id
_entity.type
_entity.pdbx_description
1 polymer ?
#
loop_
_entity_poly.entity_id
_entity_poly.type
_entity_poly.pdbx_seq_one_letter_code
_entity_poly.pdbx_strand_id
1 'polypeptide(L)'
;VRMVRGELVDEAGSSALEWIGLIRAARDSREQTLEAVAELPGGQIFYRALRDVQPGEELTVWYSNPLAQWFDIPITATPTHDEKG
;
A
#
# COMPACT_ATOMS: atom_id res chain seq x y z
N VAL A 1 -7.57 0.18 -6.97
CA VAL A 1 -7.62 1.63 -6.63
C VAL A 1 -6.41 2.32 -7.19
N ARG A 2 -6.59 3.56 -7.63
CA ARG A 2 -5.53 4.44 -8.08
C ARG A 2 -5.59 5.78 -7.36
N MET A 3 -4.44 6.37 -7.09
CA MET A 3 -4.37 7.78 -6.68
C MET A 3 -4.38 8.68 -7.93
N VAL A 4 -5.32 9.61 -8.02
CA VAL A 4 -5.46 10.57 -9.13
C VAL A 4 -5.59 11.97 -8.54
N ARG A 5 -4.62 12.85 -8.86
CA ARG A 5 -4.61 14.26 -8.39
C ARG A 5 -4.73 14.43 -6.87
N GLY A 6 -4.22 13.47 -6.09
CA GLY A 6 -4.31 13.47 -4.62
C GLY A 6 -5.55 12.79 -4.04
N GLU A 7 -6.46 12.30 -4.88
CA GLU A 7 -7.64 11.54 -4.44
C GLU A 7 -7.46 10.04 -4.73
N LEU A 8 -7.87 9.19 -3.79
CA LEU A 8 -7.88 7.74 -3.96
C LEU A 8 -9.20 7.32 -4.56
N VAL A 9 -9.17 6.75 -5.77
CA VAL A 9 -10.37 6.34 -6.50
C VAL A 9 -10.35 4.85 -6.87
N ASP A 10 -11.49 4.19 -6.73
CA ASP A 10 -11.65 2.81 -7.19
C ASP A 10 -11.65 2.70 -8.72
N GLU A 11 -11.86 1.48 -9.25
CA GLU A 11 -11.94 1.25 -10.69
C GLU A 11 -13.11 2.02 -11.34
N ALA A 12 -14.20 2.20 -10.59
CA ALA A 12 -15.38 2.96 -11.02
C ALA A 12 -15.22 4.48 -10.89
N GLY A 13 -14.09 4.97 -10.36
CA GLY A 13 -13.84 6.40 -10.13
C GLY A 13 -14.51 6.96 -8.87
N SER A 14 -15.07 6.10 -8.01
CA SER A 14 -15.63 6.50 -6.72
C SER A 14 -14.54 6.65 -5.65
N SER A 15 -14.78 7.45 -4.62
CA SER A 15 -13.84 7.63 -3.52
C SER A 15 -13.57 6.29 -2.83
N ALA A 16 -12.31 5.87 -2.86
CA ALA A 16 -11.80 4.70 -2.14
C ALA A 16 -11.14 5.10 -0.81
N LEU A 17 -11.19 6.39 -0.44
CA LEU A 17 -10.55 6.92 0.75
C LEU A 17 -11.06 6.25 2.04
N GLU A 18 -12.36 5.95 2.08
CA GLU A 18 -13.06 5.34 3.21
C GLU A 18 -12.45 4.00 3.66
N TRP A 19 -11.91 3.22 2.72
CA TRP A 19 -11.34 1.90 3.04
C TRP A 19 -9.83 1.87 2.87
N ILE A 20 -9.23 2.62 1.93
CA ILE A 20 -7.77 2.69 1.83
C ILE A 20 -7.15 3.37 3.04
N GLY A 21 -7.79 4.40 3.59
CA GLY A 21 -7.32 5.04 4.81
C GLY A 21 -7.26 4.11 6.02
N LEU A 22 -7.96 2.96 5.97
CA LEU A 22 -7.97 1.93 7.01
C LEU A 22 -6.85 0.89 6.84
N ILE A 23 -6.19 0.85 5.68
CA ILE A 23 -5.11 -0.11 5.40
C ILE A 23 -3.88 0.30 6.20
N ARG A 24 -3.33 -0.64 6.98
CA ARG A 24 -2.15 -0.40 7.81
C ARG A 24 -0.87 -0.58 6.99
N ALA A 25 0.22 0.05 7.40
CA ALA A 25 1.53 -0.31 6.87
C ALA A 25 1.91 -1.72 7.35
N ALA A 26 2.40 -2.57 6.44
CA ALA A 26 2.97 -3.85 6.82
C ALA A 26 4.26 -3.62 7.62
N ARG A 27 4.45 -4.35 8.72
CA ARG A 27 5.66 -4.31 9.57
C ARG A 27 6.63 -5.43 9.22
N ASP A 28 6.16 -6.46 8.52
CA ASP A 28 6.97 -7.57 8.04
C ASP A 28 6.44 -8.07 6.68
N SER A 29 7.33 -8.63 5.87
CA SER A 29 6.97 -9.20 4.56
C SER A 29 6.00 -10.38 4.66
N ARG A 30 5.90 -11.04 5.81
CA ARG A 30 4.96 -12.15 6.06
C ARG A 30 3.53 -11.67 6.26
N GLU A 31 3.34 -10.51 6.87
CA GLU A 31 2.00 -9.95 7.07
C GLU A 31 1.54 -9.10 5.90
N GLN A 32 2.45 -8.64 5.04
CA GLN A 32 2.16 -7.85 3.85
C GLN A 32 1.14 -8.54 2.93
N THR A 33 -0.03 -7.93 2.77
CA THR A 33 -1.07 -8.44 1.87
C THR A 33 -1.15 -7.64 0.58
N LEU A 34 -0.81 -6.35 0.64
CA LEU A 34 -0.86 -5.41 -0.45
C LEU A 34 0.51 -4.79 -0.72
N GLU A 35 0.71 -4.37 -1.97
CA GLU A 35 1.88 -3.62 -2.43
C GLU A 35 1.43 -2.34 -3.12
N ALA A 36 2.02 -1.21 -2.73
CA ALA A 36 1.80 0.07 -3.39
C ALA A 36 2.79 0.20 -4.57
N VAL A 37 2.27 0.20 -5.79
CA VAL A 37 3.04 0.29 -7.03
C VAL A 37 2.76 1.63 -7.69
N ALA A 38 3.79 2.43 -7.96
CA ALA A 38 3.63 3.65 -8.75
C ALA A 38 3.85 3.38 -10.24
N GLU A 39 2.94 3.86 -11.07
CA GLU A 39 3.11 3.90 -12.52
C GLU A 39 3.74 5.25 -12.91
N LEU A 40 4.96 5.18 -13.43
CA LEU A 40 5.75 6.33 -13.89
C LEU A 40 6.06 6.17 -15.39
N PRO A 41 5.92 7.23 -16.21
CA PRO A 41 5.46 8.59 -15.87
C PRO A 41 3.93 8.69 -15.85
N GLY A 42 3.34 9.00 -14.70
CA GLY A 42 1.89 9.07 -14.53
C GLY A 42 1.44 9.52 -13.14
N GLY A 43 2.28 9.30 -12.13
CA GLY A 43 2.00 9.75 -10.76
C GLY A 43 0.82 9.02 -10.13
N GLN A 44 0.42 7.88 -10.70
CA GLN A 44 -0.65 7.04 -10.20
C GLN A 44 -0.06 5.95 -9.33
N ILE A 45 -0.62 5.78 -8.12
CA ILE A 45 -0.25 4.71 -7.20
C ILE A 45 -1.39 3.71 -7.15
N PHE A 46 -1.06 2.44 -7.34
CA PHE A 46 -1.97 1.32 -7.30
C PHE A 46 -1.69 0.43 -6.10
N TYR A 47 -2.74 -0.08 -5.47
CA TYR A 47 -2.64 -1.09 -4.43
C TYR A 47 -2.90 -2.45 -5.05
N ARG A 48 -1.87 -3.29 -5.12
CA ARG A 48 -1.91 -4.63 -5.71
C ARG A 48 -1.86 -5.67 -4.59
N ALA A 49 -2.79 -6.61 -4.58
CA ALA A 49 -2.70 -7.76 -3.68
C ALA A 49 -1.53 -8.67 -4.07
N LEU A 50 -0.65 -8.97 -3.11
CA LEU A 50 0.46 -9.92 -3.29
C LEU A 50 0.02 -11.37 -3.13
N ARG A 51 -1.08 -11.58 -2.40
CA ARG A 51 -1.68 -12.89 -2.12
C ARG A 51 -3.20 -12.76 -2.04
N ASP A 52 -3.89 -13.90 -2.07
CA ASP A 52 -5.30 -13.94 -1.74
C ASP A 52 -5.51 -13.56 -0.27
N VAL A 53 -6.30 -12.50 -0.05
CA VAL A 53 -6.68 -12.02 1.28
C VAL A 53 -8.06 -12.61 1.61
N GLN A 54 -8.11 -13.43 2.65
CA GLN A 54 -9.35 -14.03 3.09
C GLN A 54 -10.23 -13.00 3.82
N PRO A 55 -11.57 -13.16 3.76
CA PRO A 55 -12.47 -12.34 4.55
C PRO A 55 -12.13 -12.42 6.05
N GLY A 56 -11.84 -11.27 6.65
CA GLY A 56 -11.43 -11.17 8.06
C GLY A 56 -9.92 -11.04 8.30
N GLU A 57 -9.10 -11.12 7.25
CA GLU A 57 -7.68 -10.77 7.34
C GLU A 57 -7.46 -9.25 7.29
N GLU A 58 -6.46 -8.77 8.03
CA GLU A 58 -6.07 -7.36 7.99
C GLU A 58 -5.37 -7.02 6.67
N LEU A 59 -5.76 -5.89 6.08
CA LEU A 59 -5.08 -5.34 4.91
C LEU A 59 -3.85 -4.55 5.39
N THR A 60 -2.69 -5.01 4.96
CA THR A 60 -1.41 -4.37 5.25
C THR A 60 -0.70 -4.07 3.94
N VAL A 61 -0.11 -2.89 3.81
CA VAL A 61 0.54 -2.44 2.58
C VAL A 61 1.99 -2.05 2.81
N TRP A 62 2.86 -2.38 1.85
CA TRP A 62 4.20 -1.79 1.76
C TRP A 62 4.46 -1.27 0.35
N TYR A 63 5.47 -0.42 0.19
CA TYR A 63 5.89 0.11 -1.10
C TYR A 63 6.53 -0.98 -1.96
N SER A 64 6.32 -0.92 -3.27
CA SER A 64 7.03 -1.79 -4.20
C SER A 64 8.52 -1.47 -4.23
N ASN A 65 9.37 -2.44 -4.58
CA ASN A 65 10.81 -2.24 -4.67
C ASN A 65 11.23 -0.95 -5.42
N PRO A 66 10.77 -0.70 -6.66
CA PRO A 66 11.15 0.51 -7.38
C PRO A 66 10.60 1.78 -6.72
N LEU A 67 9.42 1.72 -6.09
CA LEU A 67 8.83 2.86 -5.39
C LEU A 67 9.58 3.18 -4.09
N ALA A 68 9.92 2.16 -3.31
CA ALA A 68 10.71 2.26 -2.10
C ALA A 68 12.11 2.81 -2.39
N GLN A 69 12.76 2.32 -3.45
CA GLN A 69 14.05 2.84 -3.91
C GLN A 69 13.96 4.30 -4.35
N TRP A 70 12.86 4.69 -4.99
CA TRP A 70 12.65 6.08 -5.41
C TRP A 70 12.49 7.03 -4.22
N PHE A 71 11.89 6.55 -3.13
CA PHE A 71 11.74 7.29 -1.87
C PHE A 71 12.91 7.11 -0.89
N ASP A 72 13.94 6.35 -1.24
CA ASP A 72 15.07 6.01 -0.37
C ASP A 72 14.67 5.36 0.96
N ILE A 73 13.66 4.47 0.92
CA ILE A 73 13.15 3.71 2.07
C ILE A 73 13.40 2.19 1.89
N PRO A 74 13.33 1.40 2.97
CA PRO A 74 13.50 -0.05 2.89
C PRO A 74 12.53 -0.71 1.90
N ILE A 75 13.06 -1.55 0.99
CA ILE A 75 12.27 -2.29 -0.01
C ILE A 75 11.35 -3.35 0.59
N THR A 76 11.69 -3.80 1.80
CA THR A 76 10.87 -4.70 2.60
C THR A 76 10.26 -3.91 3.73
N ALA A 77 9.04 -4.26 4.12
CA ALA A 77 8.49 -3.91 5.42
C ALA A 77 9.48 -4.38 6.50
N THR A 78 10.35 -3.47 6.92
CA THR A 78 11.19 -3.64 8.08
C THR A 78 10.32 -3.42 9.31
N PRO A 79 10.62 -4.06 10.45
CA PRO A 79 9.89 -3.82 11.69
C PRO A 79 10.19 -2.39 12.18
N THR A 80 9.53 -1.40 11.58
CA THR A 80 9.65 0.01 11.95
C THR A 80 8.55 0.34 12.95
N HIS A 81 8.89 0.06 14.21
CA HIS A 81 8.68 0.95 15.35
C HIS A 81 7.22 1.28 15.79
N ASP A 82 6.55 0.28 16.37
CA ASP A 82 5.54 0.49 17.42
C ASP A 82 6.08 -0.06 18.76
N GLU A 83 7.16 0.53 19.28
CA GLU A 83 7.54 0.40 20.69
C GLU A 83 7.73 1.80 21.28
N LYS A 84 6.60 2.45 21.57
CA LYS A 84 6.50 3.40 22.69
C LYS A 84 5.16 3.18 23.38
N GLY A 85 5.13 2.16 24.22
CA GLY A 85 4.17 1.97 25.31
C GLY A 85 4.94 1.73 26.60
#